data_AF-A0A945GKK0-F1
#
_entry.id   AF-A0A945GKK0-F1
#
_cell.length_a   1.000
_cell.length_b   1.000
_cell.length_c   1.000
_cell.angle_alpha   90.00
_cell.angle_beta   90.00
_cell.angle_gamma   90.00
#
_symmetry.space_group_name_H-M   'P 1'
#
loop_
_entity.id
_entity.type
_entity.pdbx_description
1 polymer ?
#
loop_
_entity_poly.entity_id
_entity_poly.type
_entity_poly.pdbx_seq_one_letter_code
_entity_poly.pdbx_strand_id
1 'polypeptide(L)'
;MDAEAAGEAVIKPKLVEIFGATIADLLFTKAIFAAMQGGTAEESYQLMVDSICSHPKVVSMWGAAQTEKMKQEWLKGAALELV
;
A
#
# COMPACT_ATOMS: atom_id res chain seq x y z
N MET A 1 7.42 -4.91 -13.32
CA MET A 1 7.72 -5.16 -11.88
C MET A 1 6.47 -5.75 -11.24
N ASP A 2 6.61 -6.75 -10.37
CA ASP A 2 5.48 -7.30 -9.60
C ASP A 2 4.96 -6.28 -8.58
N ALA A 3 3.64 -6.24 -8.38
CA ALA A 3 2.98 -5.32 -7.44
C ALA A 3 3.54 -5.45 -6.01
N GLU A 4 3.95 -6.66 -5.62
CA GLU A 4 4.61 -6.93 -4.35
C GLU A 4 5.97 -6.25 -4.23
N ALA A 5 6.81 -6.33 -5.28
CA ALA A 5 8.13 -5.71 -5.28
C ALA A 5 8.03 -4.17 -5.25
N ALA A 6 7.08 -3.59 -5.99
CA ALA A 6 6.81 -2.15 -5.96
C ALA A 6 6.30 -1.70 -4.57
N GLY A 7 5.36 -2.46 -4.00
CA GLY A 7 4.86 -2.20 -2.66
C GLY A 7 5.94 -2.33 -1.58
N GLU A 8 6.83 -3.31 -1.70
CA GLU A 8 7.90 -3.54 -0.73
C GLU A 8 8.94 -2.42 -0.79
N ALA A 9 9.28 -1.93 -1.99
CA ALA A 9 10.25 -0.85 -2.15
C ALA A 9 9.72 0.53 -1.73
N VAL A 10 8.43 0.82 -1.97
CA VAL A 10 7.86 2.17 -1.78
C VAL A 10 6.98 2.28 -0.54
N ILE A 11 6.12 1.29 -0.28
CA ILE A 11 5.08 1.36 0.75
C ILE A 11 5.60 0.83 2.10
N LYS A 12 6.24 -0.34 2.11
CA LYS A 12 6.76 -0.96 3.33
C LYS A 12 7.68 -0.04 4.15
N PRO A 13 8.69 0.66 3.60
CA PRO A 13 9.52 1.57 4.40
C PRO A 13 8.72 2.71 5.03
N LYS A 14 7.74 3.30 4.30
CA LYS A 14 6.86 4.35 4.85
C LYS A 14 5.98 3.81 5.99
N LEU A 15 5.51 2.57 5.87
CA LEU A 15 4.77 1.91 6.95
C LEU A 15 5.67 1.61 8.16
N VAL A 16 6.91 1.16 7.95
CA VAL A 16 7.86 0.87 9.03
C VAL A 16 8.22 2.14 9.80
N GLU A 17 8.44 3.25 9.11
CA GLU A 17 8.77 4.54 9.73
C GLU A 17 7.67 5.03 10.69
N ILE A 18 6.40 4.75 10.36
CA ILE A 18 5.26 5.31 11.10
C ILE A 18 4.67 4.32 12.10
N PHE A 19 4.54 3.05 11.74
CA PHE A 19 3.90 2.03 12.56
C PHE A 19 4.90 1.08 13.23
N GLY A 20 6.18 1.16 12.86
CA GLY A 20 7.20 0.20 13.27
C GLY A 20 7.13 -1.10 12.46
N ALA A 21 8.24 -1.86 12.50
CA ALA A 21 8.42 -3.06 11.67
C ALA A 21 7.30 -4.09 11.81
N THR A 22 6.87 -4.40 13.04
CA THR A 22 5.87 -5.44 13.29
C THR A 22 4.50 -5.11 12.71
N ILE A 23 4.04 -3.86 12.86
CA ILE A 23 2.73 -3.46 12.35
C ILE A 23 2.78 -3.27 10.84
N ALA A 24 3.88 -2.72 10.32
CA ALA A 24 4.10 -2.60 8.88
C ALA A 24 4.03 -3.96 8.18
N ASP A 25 4.69 -4.98 8.72
CA ASP A 25 4.70 -6.32 8.14
C ASP A 25 3.30 -6.97 8.14
N LEU A 26 2.53 -6.76 9.22
CA LEU A 26 1.13 -7.20 9.33
C LEU A 26 0.21 -6.52 8.31
N LEU A 27 0.34 -5.20 8.15
CA LEU A 27 -0.42 -4.43 7.15
C LEU A 27 -0.04 -4.85 5.73
N PHE A 28 1.26 -5.00 5.47
CA PHE A 28 1.79 -5.37 4.17
C PHE A 28 1.36 -6.79 3.76
N THR A 29 1.43 -7.75 4.69
CA THR A 29 0.95 -9.13 4.44
C THR A 29 -0.53 -9.14 4.07
N LYS A 30 -1.38 -8.38 4.78
CA LYS A 30 -2.81 -8.25 4.44
C LYS A 30 -3.02 -7.62 3.07
N ALA A 31 -2.20 -6.64 2.73
CA ALA A 31 -2.26 -5.96 1.45
C ALA A 31 -1.85 -6.88 0.29
N ILE A 32 -0.86 -7.76 0.50
CA ILE A 32 -0.50 -8.82 -0.46
C ILE A 32 -1.67 -9.76 -0.71
N PHE A 33 -2.39 -10.20 0.34
CA PHE A 33 -3.58 -11.03 0.17
C PHE A 33 -4.69 -10.33 -0.64
N ALA A 34 -4.83 -9.01 -0.50
CA ALA A 34 -5.74 -8.24 -1.34
C ALA A 34 -5.22 -8.13 -2.79
N ALA A 35 -3.91 -7.92 -2.96
CA ALA A 35 -3.27 -7.84 -4.27
C ALA A 35 -3.45 -9.11 -5.09
N MET A 36 -3.41 -10.29 -4.46
CA MET A 36 -3.65 -11.59 -5.12
C MET A 36 -5.04 -11.73 -5.75
N GLN A 37 -5.99 -10.85 -5.40
CA GLN A 37 -7.33 -10.83 -6.01
C GLN A 37 -7.37 -10.03 -7.33
N GLY A 38 -6.31 -9.28 -7.64
CA GLY A 38 -6.19 -8.52 -8.88
C GLY A 38 -5.87 -9.41 -10.07
N GLY A 39 -6.50 -9.13 -11.22
CA GLY A 39 -6.24 -9.86 -12.47
C GLY A 39 -4.98 -9.39 -13.20
N THR A 40 -4.52 -8.18 -12.91
CA THR A 40 -3.34 -7.53 -13.52
C THR A 40 -2.41 -6.96 -12.45
N ALA A 41 -1.17 -6.64 -12.82
CA ALA A 41 -0.20 -6.02 -11.90
C ALA A 41 -0.70 -4.65 -11.38
N GLU A 42 -1.37 -3.88 -12.23
CA GLU A 42 -1.96 -2.59 -11.84
C GLU A 42 -3.12 -2.78 -10.85
N GLU A 43 -4.06 -3.69 -11.13
CA GLU A 43 -5.18 -3.98 -10.22
C GLU A 43 -4.68 -4.56 -8.89
N SER A 44 -3.69 -5.45 -8.93
CA SER A 44 -3.07 -6.04 -7.74
C SER A 44 -2.46 -4.95 -6.86
N TYR A 45 -1.75 -4.00 -7.46
CA TYR A 45 -1.16 -2.87 -6.74
C TYR A 45 -2.23 -1.92 -6.20
N GLN A 46 -3.28 -1.63 -6.97
CA GLN A 46 -4.41 -0.81 -6.51
C GLN A 46 -5.09 -1.43 -5.29
N LEU A 47 -5.36 -2.73 -5.31
CA LEU A 47 -5.95 -3.47 -4.19
C LEU A 47 -5.03 -3.50 -2.97
N MET A 48 -3.71 -3.61 -3.19
CA MET A 48 -2.73 -3.51 -2.11
C MET A 48 -2.81 -2.15 -1.41
N VAL A 49 -2.71 -1.07 -2.17
CA VAL A 49 -2.76 0.29 -1.66
C VAL A 49 -4.09 0.56 -0.96
N ASP A 50 -5.21 0.13 -1.56
CA ASP A 50 -6.53 0.30 -0.95
C ASP A 50 -6.65 -0.44 0.39
N SER A 51 -6.17 -1.68 0.46
CA SER A 51 -6.18 -2.48 1.70
C SER A 51 -5.45 -1.78 2.85
N ILE A 52 -4.32 -1.13 2.55
CA ILE A 52 -3.51 -0.41 3.54
C ILE A 52 -4.21 0.88 3.96
N CYS A 53 -4.65 1.68 3.00
CA CYS A 53 -5.28 2.98 3.25
C CYS A 53 -6.68 2.85 3.86
N SER A 54 -7.39 1.77 3.62
CA SER A 54 -8.70 1.48 4.23
C SER A 54 -8.56 0.85 5.63
N HIS A 55 -7.34 0.50 6.06
CA HIS A 55 -7.14 -0.14 7.35
C HIS A 55 -7.42 0.85 8.50
N PRO A 56 -8.27 0.52 9.48
CA PRO A 56 -8.72 1.47 10.51
C PRO A 56 -7.57 2.03 11.36
N LYS A 57 -6.51 1.24 11.63
CA LYS A 57 -5.30 1.76 12.31
C LYS A 57 -4.55 2.81 11.47
N VAL A 58 -4.54 2.65 10.15
CA VAL A 58 -3.86 3.59 9.25
C VAL A 58 -4.65 4.89 9.19
N VAL A 59 -5.96 4.79 8.97
CA VAL A 59 -6.88 5.94 9.00
C VAL A 59 -6.84 6.66 10.35
N SER A 60 -6.76 5.92 11.46
CA SER A 60 -6.69 6.52 12.81
C SER A 60 -5.37 7.21 13.11
N MET A 61 -4.24 6.76 12.54
CA MET A 61 -2.91 7.34 12.78
C MET A 61 -2.60 8.50 11.84
N TRP A 62 -2.91 8.37 10.56
CA TRP A 62 -2.69 9.43 9.56
C TRP A 62 -3.85 10.43 9.49
N GLY A 63 -5.06 10.01 9.87
CA GLY A 63 -6.27 10.75 9.55
C GLY A 63 -6.70 10.52 8.09
N ALA A 64 -8.00 10.68 7.84
CA ALA A 64 -8.59 10.42 6.53
C ALA A 64 -7.94 11.26 5.40
N ALA A 65 -7.62 12.52 5.67
CA ALA A 65 -7.04 13.42 4.66
C ALA A 65 -5.62 13.03 4.22
N GLN A 66 -4.77 12.60 5.15
CA GLN A 66 -3.40 12.18 4.82
C GLN A 66 -3.39 10.77 4.22
N THR A 67 -4.28 9.90 4.68
CA THR A 67 -4.44 8.56 4.13
C THR A 67 -4.85 8.60 2.66
N GLU A 68 -5.81 9.47 2.30
CA GLU A 68 -6.22 9.68 0.90
C GLU A 68 -5.10 10.31 0.06
N LYS A 69 -4.33 11.26 0.62
CA LYS A 69 -3.17 11.81 -0.09
C LYS A 69 -2.12 10.75 -0.41
N MET A 70 -1.77 9.90 0.56
CA MET A 70 -0.79 8.83 0.37
C MET A 70 -1.30 7.79 -0.63
N LYS A 71 -2.59 7.44 -0.56
CA LYS A 71 -3.26 6.58 -1.54
C LYS A 71 -3.04 7.10 -2.97
N GLN A 72 -3.39 8.36 -3.21
CA GLN A 72 -3.26 8.99 -4.53
C GLN A 72 -1.80 9.09 -4.99
N GLU A 73 -0.87 9.40 -4.08
CA GLU A 73 0.57 9.47 -4.36
C GLU A 73 1.12 8.11 -4.79
N TRP A 74 0.80 7.04 -4.06
CA TRP A 74 1.28 5.70 -4.36
C TRP A 74 0.68 5.13 -5.64
N LEU A 75 -0.60 5.40 -5.91
CA LEU A 75 -1.24 5.01 -7.16
C LEU A 75 -0.64 5.73 -8.37
N LYS A 76 -0.35 7.03 -8.25
CA LYS A 76 0.31 7.80 -9.32
C LYS A 76 1.77 7.39 -9.53
N GLY A 77 2.50 7.09 -8.45
CA GLY A 77 3.88 6.63 -8.53
C GLY A 77 4.00 5.28 -9.24
N ALA A 78 3.11 4.32 -8.92
CA ALA A 78 3.12 3.02 -9.58
C ALA A 78 2.72 3.07 -11.06
N ALA A 79 1.83 3.97 -11.46
CA ALA A 79 1.51 4.19 -12.88
C ALA A 79 2.72 4.67 -13.71
N LEU A 80 3.75 5.24 -13.07
CA LEU A 80 5.01 5.64 -13.72
C LEU A 80 6.07 4.53 -13.72
N GLU A 81 6.04 3.59 -12.77
CA GLU A 81 7.01 2.49 -12.66
C GLU A 81 6.54 1.16 -13.27
N LEU A 82 5.27 1.06 -13.66
CA LEU A 82 4.67 -0.10 -14.34
C LEU A 82 4.59 0.05 -15.87
N VAL A 83 5.10 1.16 -16.44
CA VAL A 83 5.19 1.43 -17.90
C VAL A 83 6.55 1.04 -18.47
#